data_AF-A0A2K9E2Q6-F1
#
_entry.id   AF-A0A2K9E2Q6-F1
#
_cell.length_a   1.000
_cell.length_b   1.000
_cell.length_c   1.000
_cell.angle_alpha   90.00
_cell.angle_beta   90.00
_cell.angle_gamma   90.00
#
_symmetry.space_group_name_H-M   'P 1'
#
loop_
_entity.id
_entity.type
_entity.pdbx_description
1 polymer ?
#
loop_
_entity_poly.entity_id
_entity_poly.type
_entity_poly.pdbx_seq_one_letter_code
_entity_poly.pdbx_strand_id
1 'polypeptide(L)'
;MDRLLFGDNQFFGVNHMSEEKARAQQMRFQDTDAIMSVLDAAYDEGVHTFMCTTHDRIGEIAERVRTHPDRYEGMSFFPCMPYAHKYANAITDDGFLGAVRRFLPEEGLLDSIARGASSFARKDIEGVATLLIDAELKMFAGLSTPVIWLQNVIVDLLSGLGFTDAFRIFADHVRTRYGAEPGFITMNLPRVLDDLDRAGVENPIVCSNINKLGFRMSGGVESYLDAMERRPFRAVAMSVFASGAISPREAIEWVTALPNLEAIVFGASSRANIASTVSLVDEYWPER
;
A
#
# COMPACT_ATOMS: atom_id res chain seq x y z
N MET A 1 3.99 -0.14 14.85
CA MET A 1 3.53 -0.91 13.68
C MET A 1 4.01 -2.34 13.88
N ASP A 2 3.25 -3.35 13.46
CA ASP A 2 3.74 -4.73 13.47
C ASP A 2 4.89 -4.90 12.48
N ARG A 3 5.90 -5.72 12.81
CA ARG A 3 7.05 -5.95 11.93
C ARG A 3 6.70 -6.71 10.66
N LEU A 4 5.61 -7.50 10.70
CA LEU A 4 5.10 -8.26 9.59
C LEU A 4 3.68 -7.83 9.25
N LEU A 5 3.50 -7.44 7.98
CA LEU A 5 2.20 -7.15 7.41
C LEU A 5 1.91 -8.23 6.36
N PHE A 6 0.73 -8.83 6.42
CA PHE A 6 0.32 -9.79 5.41
C PHE A 6 -0.32 -9.05 4.23
N GLY A 7 0.24 -9.19 3.04
CA GLY A 7 -0.26 -8.58 1.81
C GLY A 7 -1.36 -9.43 1.15
N ASP A 8 -2.12 -8.83 0.23
CA ASP A 8 -3.26 -9.47 -0.43
C ASP A 8 -2.99 -9.94 -1.89
N ASN A 9 -1.84 -9.58 -2.47
CA ASN A 9 -1.49 -9.82 -3.88
C ASN A 9 -1.75 -11.25 -4.37
N GLN A 10 -1.44 -12.26 -3.54
CA GLN A 10 -1.66 -13.68 -3.89
C GLN A 10 -3.14 -14.04 -4.10
N PHE A 11 -4.07 -13.32 -3.47
CA PHE A 11 -5.52 -13.58 -3.58
C PHE A 11 -6.10 -13.04 -4.88
N PHE A 12 -5.40 -12.12 -5.54
CA PHE A 12 -5.83 -11.44 -6.75
C PHE A 12 -5.02 -11.86 -7.98
N GLY A 13 -4.27 -12.98 -7.89
CA GLY A 13 -3.51 -13.53 -9.03
C GLY A 13 -2.33 -12.64 -9.45
N VAL A 14 -1.85 -11.77 -8.59
CA VAL A 14 -0.68 -10.93 -8.88
C VAL A 14 0.57 -11.76 -8.60
N ASN A 15 1.13 -12.39 -9.65
CA ASN A 15 2.41 -13.09 -9.60
C ASN A 15 3.32 -12.59 -10.73
N HIS A 16 4.45 -11.97 -10.38
CA HIS A 16 5.35 -11.36 -11.36
C HIS A 16 6.36 -12.34 -11.98
N MET A 17 6.47 -13.58 -11.49
CA MET A 17 7.33 -14.60 -12.11
C MET A 17 6.61 -15.50 -13.10
N SER A 18 5.35 -15.83 -12.85
CA SER A 18 4.68 -16.92 -13.54
C SER A 18 3.20 -16.65 -13.71
N GLU A 19 2.79 -16.50 -14.97
CA GLU A 19 1.39 -16.37 -15.36
C GLU A 19 0.57 -17.62 -15.02
N GLU A 20 1.18 -18.81 -15.08
CA GLU A 20 0.52 -20.06 -14.72
C GLU A 20 0.20 -20.11 -13.23
N LYS A 21 1.15 -19.72 -12.37
CA LYS A 21 0.90 -19.59 -10.92
C LYS A 21 -0.13 -18.50 -10.63
N ALA A 22 -0.07 -17.36 -11.32
CA ALA A 22 -1.07 -16.31 -11.22
C ALA A 22 -2.50 -16.84 -11.51
N ARG A 23 -2.67 -17.59 -12.61
CA ARG A 23 -3.94 -18.21 -12.98
C ARG A 23 -4.42 -19.24 -11.95
N ALA A 24 -3.54 -20.13 -11.50
CA ALA A 24 -3.89 -21.12 -10.48
C ALA A 24 -4.31 -20.48 -9.15
N GLN A 25 -3.60 -19.44 -8.71
CA GLN A 25 -3.97 -18.65 -7.53
C GLN A 25 -5.31 -17.94 -7.73
N GLN A 26 -5.52 -17.31 -8.89
CA GLN A 26 -6.77 -16.63 -9.20
C GLN A 26 -7.96 -17.59 -9.19
N MET A 27 -7.81 -18.82 -9.68
CA MET A 27 -8.84 -19.87 -9.61
C MET A 27 -9.09 -20.33 -8.17
N ARG A 28 -8.03 -20.59 -7.40
CA ARG A 28 -8.14 -21.04 -5.99
C ARG A 28 -8.82 -19.99 -5.10
N PHE A 29 -8.49 -18.72 -5.27
CA PHE A 29 -8.95 -17.64 -4.41
C PHE A 29 -10.20 -16.93 -4.95
N GLN A 30 -10.92 -17.53 -5.91
CA GLN A 30 -12.29 -17.07 -6.23
C GLN A 30 -13.23 -17.22 -5.02
N ASP A 31 -12.91 -18.16 -4.13
CA ASP A 31 -13.66 -18.44 -2.91
C ASP A 31 -13.09 -17.67 -1.71
N THR A 32 -13.93 -16.88 -1.05
CA THR A 32 -13.60 -16.16 0.17
C THR A 32 -13.18 -17.11 1.30
N ASP A 33 -13.72 -18.33 1.38
CA ASP A 33 -13.30 -19.33 2.37
C ASP A 33 -11.83 -19.74 2.17
N ALA A 34 -11.38 -19.85 0.93
CA ALA A 34 -9.99 -20.17 0.61
C ALA A 34 -9.04 -19.01 1.01
N ILE A 35 -9.48 -17.76 0.88
CA ILE A 35 -8.73 -16.59 1.35
C ILE A 35 -8.66 -16.60 2.87
N MET A 36 -9.80 -16.79 3.54
CA MET A 36 -9.90 -16.83 4.99
C MET A 36 -9.04 -17.93 5.60
N SER A 37 -8.98 -19.12 5.01
CA SER A 37 -8.09 -20.20 5.47
C SER A 37 -6.60 -19.80 5.48
N VAL A 38 -6.17 -18.96 4.53
CA VAL A 38 -4.79 -18.45 4.50
C VAL A 38 -4.60 -17.32 5.52
N LEU A 39 -5.60 -16.45 5.71
CA LEU A 39 -5.57 -15.41 6.74
C LEU A 39 -5.58 -16.01 8.15
N ASP A 40 -6.37 -17.05 8.38
CA ASP A 40 -6.35 -17.82 9.63
C ASP A 40 -4.97 -18.40 9.89
N ALA A 41 -4.32 -18.94 8.85
CA ALA A 41 -2.94 -19.40 8.96
C ALA A 41 -1.96 -18.27 9.27
N ALA A 42 -2.07 -17.10 8.64
CA ALA A 42 -1.25 -15.94 8.96
C ALA A 42 -1.43 -15.49 10.41
N TYR A 43 -2.68 -15.41 10.86
CA TYR A 43 -3.05 -15.03 12.22
C TYR A 43 -2.51 -16.04 13.24
N ASP A 44 -2.68 -17.33 13.01
CA ASP A 44 -2.20 -18.39 13.92
C ASP A 44 -0.67 -18.41 14.05
N GLU A 45 0.06 -17.93 13.04
CA GLU A 45 1.52 -17.76 13.07
C GLU A 45 1.94 -16.39 13.63
N GLY A 46 1.00 -15.60 14.19
CA GLY A 46 1.27 -14.32 14.85
C GLY A 46 1.25 -13.09 13.95
N VAL A 47 0.83 -13.20 12.68
CA VAL A 47 0.74 -12.05 11.77
C VAL A 47 -0.68 -11.48 11.80
N HIS A 48 -0.89 -10.46 12.62
CA HIS A 48 -2.22 -9.90 12.89
C HIS A 48 -2.59 -8.66 12.06
N THR A 49 -1.65 -8.09 11.31
CA THR A 49 -1.94 -6.96 10.42
C THR A 49 -2.10 -7.41 8.97
N PHE A 50 -3.27 -7.14 8.39
CA PHE A 50 -3.59 -7.43 6.99
C PHE A 50 -3.60 -6.14 6.14
N MET A 51 -2.58 -6.00 5.28
CA MET A 51 -2.44 -4.90 4.34
C MET A 51 -3.09 -5.27 3.00
N CYS A 52 -4.18 -4.59 2.65
CA CYS A 52 -5.09 -5.05 1.60
C CYS A 52 -5.67 -3.92 0.75
N THR A 53 -5.93 -4.22 -0.52
CA THR A 53 -6.63 -3.33 -1.44
C THR A 53 -8.11 -3.18 -1.06
N THR A 54 -8.78 -2.14 -1.56
CA THR A 54 -10.21 -1.89 -1.28
C THR A 54 -11.15 -2.60 -2.27
N HIS A 55 -10.89 -3.88 -2.55
CA HIS A 55 -11.73 -4.70 -3.44
C HIS A 55 -12.98 -5.23 -2.71
N ASP A 56 -14.10 -5.43 -3.42
CA ASP A 56 -15.35 -6.04 -2.90
C ASP A 56 -15.16 -7.30 -2.04
N ARG A 57 -14.25 -8.23 -2.41
CA ARG A 57 -13.93 -9.42 -1.61
C ARG A 57 -13.30 -9.09 -0.25
N ILE A 58 -12.56 -7.99 -0.16
CA ILE A 58 -12.06 -7.50 1.12
C ILE A 58 -13.21 -7.01 2.01
N GLY A 59 -14.30 -6.51 1.43
CA GLY A 59 -15.53 -6.22 2.17
C GLY A 59 -16.14 -7.47 2.84
N GLU A 60 -16.14 -8.61 2.15
CA GLU A 60 -16.60 -9.89 2.71
C GLU A 60 -15.68 -10.38 3.83
N ILE A 61 -14.36 -10.25 3.65
CA ILE A 61 -13.36 -10.58 4.68
C ILE A 61 -13.53 -9.68 5.91
N ALA A 62 -13.69 -8.38 5.70
CA ALA A 62 -13.94 -7.41 6.75
C ALA A 62 -15.21 -7.75 7.54
N GLU A 63 -16.30 -8.13 6.86
CA GLU A 63 -17.53 -8.57 7.52
C GLU A 63 -17.33 -9.86 8.32
N ARG A 64 -16.59 -10.83 7.80
CA ARG A 64 -16.30 -12.07 8.53
C ARG A 64 -15.49 -11.80 9.80
N VAL A 65 -14.46 -10.95 9.72
CA VAL A 65 -13.67 -10.57 10.89
C VAL A 65 -14.51 -9.80 11.90
N ARG A 66 -15.33 -8.85 11.45
CA ARG A 66 -16.25 -8.07 12.29
C ARG A 66 -17.25 -8.93 13.06
N THR A 67 -17.76 -9.98 12.43
CA THR A 67 -18.77 -10.89 13.02
C THR A 67 -18.18 -11.97 13.92
N HIS A 68 -16.86 -12.11 13.97
CA HIS A 68 -16.15 -13.09 14.81
C HIS A 68 -15.05 -12.43 15.65
N PRO A 69 -15.39 -11.46 16.52
CA PRO A 69 -14.40 -10.69 17.27
C PRO A 69 -13.50 -11.56 18.17
N ASP A 70 -14.05 -12.63 18.75
CA ASP A 70 -13.29 -13.56 19.60
C ASP A 70 -12.19 -14.30 18.84
N ARG A 71 -12.38 -14.53 17.53
CA ARG A 71 -11.41 -15.25 16.68
C ARG A 71 -10.28 -14.34 16.21
N TYR A 72 -10.56 -13.05 16.03
CA TYR A 72 -9.67 -12.10 15.37
C TYR A 72 -9.31 -10.92 16.27
N GLU A 73 -9.23 -11.17 17.59
CA GLU A 73 -8.84 -10.16 18.56
C GLU A 73 -7.48 -9.54 18.18
N GLY A 74 -7.37 -8.22 18.22
CA GLY A 74 -6.14 -7.51 17.85
C GLY A 74 -5.82 -7.47 16.35
N MET A 75 -6.62 -8.10 15.49
CA MET A 75 -6.41 -8.01 14.04
C MET A 75 -6.62 -6.57 13.55
N SER A 76 -5.69 -6.07 12.72
CA SER A 76 -5.75 -4.73 12.14
C SER A 76 -5.73 -4.78 10.61
N PHE A 77 -6.45 -3.86 9.99
CA PHE A 77 -6.51 -3.71 8.55
C PHE A 77 -5.74 -2.47 8.13
N PHE A 78 -4.82 -2.63 7.20
CA PHE A 78 -4.05 -1.54 6.59
C PHE A 78 -4.55 -1.36 5.15
N PRO A 79 -5.67 -0.63 4.94
CA PRO A 79 -6.28 -0.50 3.63
C PRO A 79 -5.43 0.32 2.67
N CYS A 80 -5.32 -0.15 1.43
CA CYS A 80 -4.51 0.43 0.36
C CYS A 80 -5.42 0.86 -0.78
N MET A 81 -5.57 2.17 -0.94
CA MET A 81 -6.54 2.77 -1.85
C MET A 81 -5.87 3.65 -2.92
N PRO A 82 -6.50 3.84 -4.07
CA PRO A 82 -7.70 3.15 -4.57
C PRO A 82 -7.38 1.77 -5.16
N TYR A 83 -8.36 0.87 -5.20
CA TYR A 83 -8.22 -0.36 -6.00
C TYR A 83 -8.29 -0.03 -7.51
N ALA A 84 -7.13 0.14 -8.15
CA ALA A 84 -7.03 0.67 -9.52
C ALA A 84 -7.78 -0.13 -10.59
N HIS A 85 -7.97 -1.45 -10.44
CA HIS A 85 -8.73 -2.26 -11.41
C HIS A 85 -10.23 -1.93 -11.41
N LYS A 86 -10.79 -1.48 -10.28
CA LYS A 86 -12.17 -0.94 -10.21
C LYS A 86 -12.34 0.28 -11.10
N TYR A 87 -11.31 1.12 -11.18
CA TYR A 87 -11.27 2.27 -12.05
C TYR A 87 -10.93 1.86 -13.49
N ALA A 88 -9.97 0.96 -13.71
CA ALA A 88 -9.59 0.50 -15.05
C ALA A 88 -10.76 -0.13 -15.85
N ASN A 89 -11.64 -0.91 -15.20
CA ASN A 89 -12.83 -1.48 -15.85
C ASN A 89 -13.91 -0.42 -16.14
N ALA A 90 -13.99 0.64 -15.33
CA ALA A 90 -14.84 1.81 -15.60
C ALA A 90 -14.25 2.77 -16.67
N ILE A 91 -13.03 2.50 -17.14
CA ILE A 91 -12.22 3.35 -18.03
C ILE A 91 -12.12 2.72 -19.43
N THR A 92 -13.22 2.15 -19.93
CA THR A 92 -13.21 1.50 -21.25
C THR A 92 -13.31 2.44 -22.45
N ASP A 93 -13.46 3.77 -22.27
CA ASP A 93 -13.53 4.70 -23.41
C ASP A 93 -12.45 5.83 -23.43
N ASP A 94 -11.84 6.22 -22.31
CA ASP A 94 -10.93 7.40 -22.27
C ASP A 94 -9.51 7.15 -21.68
N GLY A 95 -9.19 5.94 -21.22
CA GLY A 95 -7.91 5.62 -20.57
C GLY A 95 -7.70 6.32 -19.21
N PHE A 96 -6.73 5.84 -18.42
CA PHE A 96 -6.46 6.37 -17.06
C PHE A 96 -6.17 7.88 -17.08
N LEU A 97 -5.50 8.35 -18.13
CA LEU A 97 -5.26 9.76 -18.41
C LEU A 97 -6.54 10.56 -18.72
N GLY A 98 -7.55 9.96 -19.37
CA GLY A 98 -8.82 10.61 -19.65
C GLY A 98 -9.75 10.68 -18.44
N ALA A 99 -9.72 9.68 -17.56
CA ALA A 99 -10.40 9.74 -16.27
C ALA A 99 -9.75 10.77 -15.33
N VAL A 100 -8.41 10.81 -15.29
CA VAL A 100 -7.67 11.87 -14.57
C VAL A 100 -7.91 13.24 -15.20
N ARG A 101 -8.08 13.36 -16.53
CA ARG A 101 -8.54 14.59 -17.21
C ARG A 101 -9.98 15.00 -16.89
N ARG A 102 -10.83 14.10 -16.38
CA ARG A 102 -12.15 14.46 -15.83
C ARG A 102 -12.08 14.98 -14.39
N PHE A 103 -11.04 14.59 -13.64
CA PHE A 103 -10.76 15.10 -12.29
C PHE A 103 -9.81 16.32 -12.27
N LEU A 104 -9.06 16.53 -13.35
CA LEU A 104 -8.38 17.78 -13.67
C LEU A 104 -9.35 18.67 -14.44
N PRO A 105 -9.56 19.94 -14.09
CA PRO A 105 -10.51 20.78 -14.79
C PRO A 105 -10.15 20.93 -16.27
N GLU A 106 -11.08 20.60 -17.18
CA GLU A 106 -10.97 20.87 -18.61
C GLU A 106 -10.69 22.36 -18.84
N GLU A 107 -9.56 22.66 -19.49
CA GLU A 107 -9.15 23.97 -20.05
C GLU A 107 -9.23 25.20 -19.12
N GLY A 108 -9.59 25.05 -17.85
CA GLY A 108 -9.86 26.14 -16.94
C GLY A 108 -8.67 26.53 -16.08
N LEU A 109 -7.68 25.66 -15.86
CA LEU A 109 -6.60 25.93 -14.89
C LEU A 109 -5.67 27.06 -15.35
N LEU A 110 -5.28 27.07 -16.62
CA LEU A 110 -4.45 28.14 -17.20
C LEU A 110 -5.18 29.49 -17.19
N ASP A 111 -6.48 29.48 -17.46
CA ASP A 111 -7.31 30.68 -17.56
C ASP A 111 -7.82 31.19 -16.19
N SER A 112 -7.84 30.32 -15.18
CA SER A 112 -8.18 30.63 -13.77
C SER A 112 -6.97 31.09 -12.96
N ILE A 113 -5.76 30.62 -13.32
CA ILE A 113 -4.50 31.18 -12.84
C ILE A 113 -4.35 32.63 -13.36
N ALA A 114 -4.74 32.90 -14.61
CA ALA A 114 -4.77 34.25 -15.17
C ALA A 114 -5.79 35.19 -14.49
N ARG A 115 -6.86 34.65 -13.89
CA ARG A 115 -7.96 35.41 -13.26
C ARG A 115 -7.97 35.41 -11.72
N GLY A 116 -6.99 34.79 -11.05
CA GLY A 116 -6.85 34.84 -9.59
C GLY A 116 -7.85 33.98 -8.80
N ALA A 117 -8.57 33.06 -9.44
CA ALA A 117 -9.62 32.22 -8.83
C ALA A 117 -9.10 30.85 -8.31
N SER A 118 -7.78 30.70 -8.12
CA SER A 118 -7.11 29.43 -7.82
C SER A 118 -7.57 28.73 -6.53
N SER A 119 -8.17 29.46 -5.58
CA SER A 119 -8.63 28.89 -4.31
C SER A 119 -9.92 28.07 -4.43
N PHE A 120 -10.81 28.38 -5.40
CA PHE A 120 -12.07 27.64 -5.57
C PHE A 120 -11.82 26.28 -6.21
N ALA A 121 -11.02 26.21 -7.28
CA ALA A 121 -10.69 24.96 -7.95
C ALA A 121 -9.97 23.94 -7.05
N ARG A 122 -9.14 24.42 -6.09
CA ARG A 122 -8.47 23.56 -5.10
C ARG A 122 -9.45 22.89 -4.13
N LYS A 123 -10.45 23.64 -3.65
CA LYS A 123 -11.47 23.12 -2.72
C LYS A 123 -12.34 22.04 -3.35
N ASP A 124 -12.64 22.16 -4.65
CA ASP A 124 -13.44 21.16 -5.37
C ASP A 124 -12.68 19.84 -5.52
N ILE A 125 -11.37 19.88 -5.83
CA ILE A 125 -10.53 18.68 -5.92
C ILE A 125 -10.38 18.00 -4.55
N GLU A 126 -10.13 18.79 -3.51
CA GLU A 126 -10.03 18.28 -2.13
C GLU A 126 -11.32 17.61 -1.68
N GLY A 127 -12.48 18.25 -1.90
CA GLY A 127 -13.79 17.69 -1.57
C GLY A 127 -14.07 16.37 -2.30
N VAL A 128 -13.75 16.28 -3.59
CA VAL A 128 -13.96 15.04 -4.36
C VAL A 128 -13.00 13.94 -3.90
N ALA A 129 -11.72 14.24 -3.69
CA ALA A 129 -10.73 13.27 -3.25
C ALA A 129 -11.10 12.67 -1.87
N THR A 130 -11.50 13.50 -0.93
CA THR A 130 -11.90 13.07 0.41
C THR A 130 -13.16 12.21 0.41
N LEU A 131 -14.15 12.52 -0.44
CA LEU A 131 -15.34 11.68 -0.62
C LEU A 131 -15.00 10.29 -1.21
N LEU A 132 -14.04 10.21 -2.14
CA LEU A 132 -13.58 8.93 -2.69
C LEU A 132 -12.85 8.10 -1.64
N ILE A 133 -12.02 8.76 -0.81
CA ILE A 133 -11.38 8.13 0.36
C ILE A 133 -12.45 7.55 1.30
N ASP A 134 -13.49 8.33 1.61
CA ASP A 134 -14.55 7.90 2.50
C ASP A 134 -15.37 6.72 1.96
N ALA A 135 -15.62 6.70 0.65
CA ALA A 135 -16.33 5.60 0.01
C ALA A 135 -15.56 4.28 0.08
N GLU A 136 -14.25 4.31 -0.16
CA GLU A 136 -13.38 3.12 -0.11
C GLU A 136 -13.21 2.61 1.33
N LEU A 137 -13.13 3.50 2.33
CA LEU A 137 -12.93 3.14 3.73
C LEU A 137 -14.19 2.65 4.44
N LYS A 138 -15.38 2.89 3.87
CA LYS A 138 -16.67 2.49 4.47
C LYS A 138 -16.73 0.99 4.81
N MET A 139 -16.08 0.13 4.03
CA MET A 139 -16.09 -1.33 4.27
C MET A 139 -15.35 -1.73 5.57
N PHE A 140 -14.46 -0.89 6.08
CA PHE A 140 -13.70 -1.13 7.31
C PHE A 140 -14.32 -0.50 8.56
N ALA A 141 -15.53 0.07 8.46
CA ALA A 141 -16.21 0.64 9.61
C ALA A 141 -16.32 -0.37 10.76
N GLY A 142 -15.94 0.06 11.97
CA GLY A 142 -15.91 -0.77 13.17
C GLY A 142 -14.72 -1.73 13.27
N LEU A 143 -13.77 -1.70 12.33
CA LEU A 143 -12.52 -2.45 12.40
C LEU A 143 -11.34 -1.51 12.69
N SER A 144 -10.26 -2.07 13.23
CA SER A 144 -9.03 -1.33 13.47
C SER A 144 -8.34 -1.00 12.15
N THR A 145 -8.20 0.28 11.82
CA THR A 145 -7.42 0.76 10.66
C THR A 145 -6.37 1.81 11.05
N PRO A 146 -5.28 1.42 11.76
CA PRO A 146 -4.30 2.36 12.29
C PRO A 146 -3.50 3.09 11.20
N VAL A 147 -3.34 2.49 10.02
CA VAL A 147 -2.60 3.07 8.89
C VAL A 147 -3.43 2.91 7.61
N ILE A 148 -3.61 4.01 6.86
CA ILE A 148 -4.32 4.03 5.59
C ILE A 148 -3.33 4.42 4.49
N TRP A 149 -3.28 3.63 3.43
CA TRP A 149 -2.26 3.75 2.39
C TRP A 149 -2.80 4.33 1.08
N LEU A 150 -2.05 5.25 0.49
CA LEU A 150 -2.20 5.66 -0.90
C LEU A 150 -1.36 4.76 -1.81
N GLN A 151 -2.01 4.12 -2.79
CA GLN A 151 -1.42 3.15 -3.70
C GLN A 151 -0.40 3.75 -4.66
N ASN A 152 0.59 2.94 -5.04
CA ASN A 152 1.70 3.37 -5.90
C ASN A 152 1.25 3.92 -7.26
N VAL A 153 0.21 3.36 -7.85
CA VAL A 153 -0.37 3.87 -9.11
C VAL A 153 -0.81 5.34 -9.01
N ILE A 154 -1.28 5.78 -7.84
CA ILE A 154 -1.67 7.17 -7.61
C ILE A 154 -0.48 7.98 -7.13
N VAL A 155 0.31 7.46 -6.18
CA VAL A 155 1.48 8.16 -5.64
C VAL A 155 2.48 8.50 -6.73
N ASP A 156 2.88 7.51 -7.53
CA ASP A 156 3.89 7.67 -8.56
C ASP A 156 3.37 8.54 -9.71
N LEU A 157 2.07 8.50 -10.02
CA LEU A 157 1.44 9.42 -10.98
C LEU A 157 1.50 10.87 -10.48
N LEU A 158 1.02 11.13 -9.26
CA LEU A 158 0.97 12.48 -8.70
C LEU A 158 2.38 13.06 -8.56
N SER A 159 3.34 12.24 -8.13
CA SER A 159 4.76 12.59 -8.08
C SER A 159 5.30 12.94 -9.48
N GLY A 160 5.00 12.12 -10.50
CA GLY A 160 5.40 12.35 -11.89
C GLY A 160 4.81 13.63 -12.49
N LEU A 161 3.58 13.98 -12.13
CA LEU A 161 2.92 15.23 -12.53
C LEU A 161 3.36 16.45 -11.70
N GLY A 162 4.12 16.24 -10.62
CA GLY A 162 4.53 17.30 -9.70
C GLY A 162 3.38 17.84 -8.84
N PHE A 163 2.27 17.11 -8.70
CA PHE A 163 1.11 17.54 -7.93
C PHE A 163 1.25 17.16 -6.44
N THR A 164 2.24 17.74 -5.77
CA THR A 164 2.62 17.38 -4.39
C THR A 164 1.56 17.76 -3.34
N ASP A 165 0.73 18.78 -3.61
CA ASP A 165 -0.37 19.20 -2.72
C ASP A 165 -1.36 18.06 -2.40
N ALA A 166 -1.51 17.09 -3.32
CA ALA A 166 -2.39 15.93 -3.11
C ALA A 166 -1.95 15.02 -1.97
N PHE A 167 -0.64 14.93 -1.69
CA PHE A 167 -0.13 14.13 -0.57
C PHE A 167 -0.51 14.74 0.79
N ARG A 168 -0.47 16.07 0.91
CA ARG A 168 -0.94 16.78 2.10
C ARG A 168 -2.44 16.58 2.30
N ILE A 169 -3.24 16.75 1.24
CA ILE A 169 -4.71 16.55 1.29
C ILE A 169 -5.05 15.15 1.82
N PHE A 170 -4.40 14.11 1.27
CA PHE A 170 -4.58 12.74 1.75
C PHE A 170 -4.17 12.59 3.21
N ALA A 171 -2.98 13.08 3.57
CA ALA A 171 -2.43 12.96 4.91
C ALA A 171 -3.31 13.63 5.97
N ASP A 172 -3.79 14.84 5.70
CA ASP A 172 -4.62 15.61 6.61
C ASP A 172 -6.00 14.97 6.77
N HIS A 173 -6.61 14.51 5.68
CA HIS A 173 -7.90 13.82 5.74
C HIS A 173 -7.82 12.52 6.55
N VAL A 174 -6.81 11.69 6.29
CA VAL A 174 -6.59 10.43 7.03
C VAL A 174 -6.45 10.69 8.54
N ARG A 175 -5.63 11.68 8.92
CA ARG A 175 -5.42 12.03 10.34
C ARG A 175 -6.68 12.58 10.98
N THR A 176 -7.36 13.52 10.33
CA THR A 176 -8.49 14.26 10.93
C THR A 176 -9.79 13.46 10.93
N ARG A 177 -10.08 12.72 9.86
CA ARG A 177 -11.35 11.99 9.69
C ARG A 177 -11.34 10.61 10.34
N TYR A 178 -10.19 9.93 10.30
CA TYR A 178 -10.05 8.53 10.72
C TYR A 178 -9.17 8.35 11.97
N GLY A 179 -8.43 9.38 12.39
CA GLY A 179 -7.48 9.24 13.51
C GLY A 179 -6.37 8.23 13.21
N ALA A 180 -6.08 7.99 11.93
CA ALA A 180 -5.11 7.02 11.45
C ALA A 180 -3.86 7.72 10.90
N GLU A 181 -2.78 6.95 10.69
CA GLU A 181 -1.57 7.46 10.05
C GLU A 181 -1.63 7.29 8.53
N PRO A 182 -1.21 8.29 7.74
CA PRO A 182 -1.14 8.17 6.29
C PRO A 182 0.14 7.44 5.87
N GLY A 183 -0.04 6.41 5.05
CA GLY A 183 1.04 5.69 4.38
C GLY A 183 1.07 5.94 2.88
N PHE A 184 2.25 5.90 2.27
CA PHE A 184 2.44 6.09 0.83
C PHE A 184 3.17 4.90 0.22
N ILE A 185 2.55 4.24 -0.76
CA ILE A 185 3.19 3.14 -1.49
C ILE A 185 3.84 3.73 -2.75
N THR A 186 5.08 3.36 -3.08
CA THR A 186 5.79 3.90 -4.25
C THR A 186 6.77 2.91 -4.86
N MET A 187 7.04 3.08 -6.16
CA MET A 187 8.16 2.42 -6.86
C MET A 187 9.40 3.33 -7.02
N ASN A 188 9.37 4.55 -6.46
CA ASN A 188 10.41 5.56 -6.56
C ASN A 188 10.59 6.29 -5.21
N LEU A 189 11.08 5.54 -4.21
CA LEU A 189 11.29 6.02 -2.85
C LEU A 189 12.05 7.35 -2.76
N PRO A 190 13.22 7.54 -3.41
CA PRO A 190 13.98 8.79 -3.25
C PRO A 190 13.20 10.01 -3.72
N ARG A 191 12.51 9.90 -4.85
CA ARG A 191 11.70 11.00 -5.39
C ARG A 191 10.48 11.30 -4.51
N VAL A 192 9.78 10.27 -4.05
CA VAL A 192 8.58 10.46 -3.23
C VAL A 192 8.91 11.08 -1.88
N LEU A 193 10.06 10.76 -1.27
CA LEU A 193 10.51 11.44 -0.05
C LEU A 193 10.69 12.96 -0.27
N ASP A 194 11.26 13.38 -1.40
CA ASP A 194 11.36 14.82 -1.72
C ASP A 194 10.00 15.48 -1.91
N ASP A 195 9.06 14.78 -2.54
CA ASP A 195 7.72 15.32 -2.76
C ASP A 195 6.89 15.38 -1.46
N LEU A 196 7.08 14.42 -0.54
CA LEU A 196 6.48 14.41 0.80
C LEU A 196 7.03 15.53 1.68
N ASP A 197 8.34 15.77 1.64
CA ASP A 197 8.96 16.90 2.34
C ASP A 197 8.40 18.24 1.84
N ARG A 198 8.26 18.42 0.52
CA ARG A 198 7.63 19.63 -0.06
C ARG A 198 6.15 19.76 0.33
N ALA A 199 5.46 18.64 0.50
CA ALA A 199 4.07 18.62 0.95
C ALA A 199 3.94 18.89 2.47
N GLY A 200 5.05 18.91 3.22
CA GLY A 200 5.07 19.08 4.67
C GLY A 200 4.68 17.82 5.44
N VAL A 201 4.83 16.64 4.84
CA VAL A 201 4.54 15.36 5.50
C VAL A 201 5.79 14.89 6.23
N GLU A 202 5.89 15.23 7.51
CA GLU A 202 7.02 14.86 8.37
C GLU A 202 7.01 13.38 8.78
N ASN A 203 8.20 12.76 8.83
CA ASN A 203 8.44 11.36 9.20
C ASN A 203 7.41 10.36 8.61
N PRO A 204 7.24 10.36 7.28
CA PRO A 204 6.17 9.61 6.63
C PRO A 204 6.37 8.10 6.75
N ILE A 205 5.27 7.35 6.68
CA ILE A 205 5.31 5.90 6.50
C ILE A 205 5.33 5.64 4.99
N VAL A 206 6.38 4.99 4.49
CA VAL A 206 6.54 4.75 3.06
C VAL A 206 6.79 3.28 2.78
N CYS A 207 5.91 2.68 1.97
CA CYS A 207 6.05 1.31 1.49
C CYS A 207 6.67 1.32 0.09
N SER A 208 7.80 0.65 -0.09
CA SER A 208 8.46 0.60 -1.40
C SER A 208 9.12 -0.75 -1.65
N ASN A 209 9.44 -1.04 -2.92
CA ASN A 209 10.22 -2.23 -3.23
C ASN A 209 11.61 -2.04 -2.61
N ILE A 210 11.99 -2.88 -1.65
CA ILE A 210 13.31 -2.82 -1.01
C ILE A 210 13.85 -4.24 -0.99
N ASN A 211 14.79 -4.53 -1.89
CA ASN A 211 15.38 -5.85 -2.03
C ASN A 211 16.81 -5.75 -2.53
N LYS A 212 17.61 -6.76 -2.20
CA LYS A 212 19.04 -6.80 -2.49
C LYS A 212 19.37 -6.69 -3.98
N LEU A 213 18.46 -7.12 -4.86
CA LEU A 213 18.70 -7.20 -6.30
C LEU A 213 18.27 -5.95 -7.07
N GLY A 214 17.70 -4.93 -6.41
CA GLY A 214 17.22 -3.73 -7.11
C GLY A 214 15.95 -3.94 -7.93
N PHE A 215 15.23 -5.04 -7.70
CA PHE A 215 14.00 -5.34 -8.42
C PHE A 215 12.96 -4.25 -8.13
N ARG A 216 12.55 -3.51 -9.17
CA ARG A 216 11.54 -2.43 -9.09
C ARG A 216 11.91 -1.27 -8.16
N MET A 217 13.20 -0.99 -8.03
CA MET A 217 13.75 0.14 -7.28
C MET A 217 14.17 1.27 -8.23
N SER A 218 13.24 2.14 -8.62
CA SER A 218 13.52 3.23 -9.58
C SER A 218 14.57 4.20 -9.03
N GLY A 219 15.66 4.45 -9.77
CA GLY A 219 16.83 5.19 -9.27
C GLY A 219 17.97 4.29 -8.79
N GLY A 220 17.74 2.97 -8.68
CA GLY A 220 18.75 1.99 -8.31
C GLY A 220 18.92 1.80 -6.80
N VAL A 221 19.52 0.66 -6.42
CA VAL A 221 19.69 0.25 -5.01
C VAL A 221 20.43 1.31 -4.19
N GLU A 222 21.49 1.89 -4.74
CA GLU A 222 22.31 2.90 -4.05
C GLU A 222 21.49 4.11 -3.59
N SER A 223 20.56 4.60 -4.43
CA SER A 223 19.71 5.74 -4.08
C SER A 223 18.73 5.43 -2.95
N TYR A 224 18.26 4.18 -2.85
CA TYR A 224 17.40 3.74 -1.75
C TYR A 224 18.20 3.62 -0.46
N LEU A 225 19.41 3.06 -0.52
CA LEU A 225 20.28 2.95 0.64
C LEU A 225 20.67 4.34 1.19
N ASP A 226 21.01 5.28 0.30
CA ASP A 226 21.29 6.67 0.69
C ASP A 226 20.06 7.31 1.38
N ALA A 227 18.86 7.12 0.82
CA ALA A 227 17.63 7.60 1.43
C ALA A 227 17.37 6.98 2.81
N MET A 228 17.53 5.66 2.97
CA MET A 228 17.35 4.96 4.24
C MET A 228 18.35 5.40 5.31
N GLU A 229 19.57 5.76 4.93
CA GLU A 229 20.58 6.21 5.89
C GLU A 229 20.42 7.68 6.30
N ARG A 230 20.00 8.55 5.37
CA ARG A 230 20.09 10.01 5.55
C ARG A 230 18.76 10.71 5.82
N ARG A 231 17.63 10.08 5.51
CA ARG A 231 16.31 10.74 5.58
C ARG A 231 15.48 10.17 6.73
N PRO A 232 14.78 11.03 7.50
CA PRO A 232 13.85 10.55 8.51
C PRO A 232 12.54 10.09 7.86
N PHE A 233 12.28 8.79 7.88
CA PHE A 233 11.00 8.20 7.51
C PHE A 233 10.88 6.79 8.10
N ARG A 234 9.69 6.21 8.05
CA ARG A 234 9.40 4.85 8.50
C ARG A 234 9.21 3.93 7.30
N ALA A 235 10.16 3.04 7.05
CA ALA A 235 10.19 2.21 5.85
C ALA A 235 9.38 0.93 6.05
N VAL A 236 8.50 0.64 5.09
CA VAL A 236 7.84 -0.66 4.92
C VAL A 236 8.39 -1.32 3.65
N ALA A 237 9.08 -2.45 3.79
CA ALA A 237 9.68 -3.14 2.67
C ALA A 237 8.69 -4.10 2.01
N MET A 238 8.43 -3.93 0.71
CA MET A 238 7.73 -4.91 -0.13
C MET A 238 8.68 -5.55 -1.15
N SER A 239 8.26 -6.65 -1.76
CA SER A 239 9.04 -7.38 -2.77
C SER A 239 10.43 -7.80 -2.30
N VAL A 240 10.61 -8.06 -0.99
CA VAL A 240 11.91 -8.38 -0.37
C VAL A 240 12.61 -9.57 -1.04
N PHE A 241 11.83 -10.53 -1.51
CA PHE A 241 12.32 -11.73 -2.22
C PHE A 241 12.64 -11.49 -3.70
N ALA A 242 12.55 -10.27 -4.22
CA ALA A 242 12.76 -9.94 -5.63
C ALA A 242 12.01 -10.90 -6.59
N SER A 243 10.73 -11.14 -6.29
CA SER A 243 9.90 -12.10 -7.02
C SER A 243 10.40 -13.57 -6.92
N GLY A 244 11.17 -13.93 -5.90
CA GLY A 244 11.75 -15.27 -5.72
C GLY A 244 13.11 -15.48 -6.39
N ALA A 245 13.74 -14.41 -6.90
CA ALA A 245 15.09 -14.46 -7.47
C ALA A 245 16.21 -14.52 -6.40
N ILE A 246 15.88 -14.29 -5.13
CA ILE A 246 16.79 -14.41 -3.99
C ILE A 246 16.23 -15.41 -2.98
N SER A 247 17.10 -16.13 -2.28
CA SER A 247 16.66 -17.07 -1.24
C SER A 247 15.99 -16.32 -0.08
N PRO A 248 14.94 -16.88 0.56
CA PRO A 248 14.24 -16.19 1.64
C PRO A 248 15.15 -15.76 2.79
N ARG A 249 16.07 -16.61 3.21
CA ARG A 249 17.03 -16.32 4.28
C ARG A 249 17.91 -15.11 3.95
N GLU A 250 18.54 -15.11 2.78
CA GLU A 250 19.41 -14.02 2.34
C GLU A 250 18.63 -12.70 2.16
N ALA A 251 17.38 -12.78 1.69
CA ALA A 251 16.53 -11.61 1.53
C ALA A 251 16.16 -10.97 2.87
N ILE A 252 15.73 -11.78 3.85
CA ILE A 252 15.35 -11.31 5.17
C ILE A 252 16.57 -10.76 5.92
N GLU A 253 17.68 -11.50 5.97
CA GLU A 253 18.93 -11.04 6.60
C GLU A 253 19.39 -9.69 6.04
N TRP A 254 19.33 -9.50 4.72
CA TRP A 254 19.74 -8.26 4.10
C TRP A 254 18.81 -7.10 4.41
N VAL A 255 17.49 -7.29 4.30
CA VAL A 255 16.54 -6.18 4.46
C VAL A 255 16.45 -5.73 5.93
N THR A 256 16.50 -6.66 6.90
CA THR A 256 16.36 -6.34 8.33
C THR A 256 17.60 -5.64 8.91
N ALA A 257 18.73 -5.68 8.20
CA ALA A 257 19.93 -4.94 8.54
C ALA A 257 19.86 -3.44 8.15
N LEU A 258 18.87 -3.03 7.35
CA LEU A 258 18.76 -1.65 6.87
C LEU A 258 18.23 -0.72 7.96
N PRO A 259 18.74 0.53 8.04
CA PRO A 259 18.20 1.54 8.96
C PRO A 259 16.77 1.92 8.58
N ASN A 260 16.01 2.46 9.53
CA ASN A 260 14.64 2.96 9.33
C ASN A 260 13.59 1.93 8.89
N LEU A 261 13.95 0.64 8.78
CA LEU A 261 12.97 -0.43 8.55
C LEU A 261 12.04 -0.55 9.77
N GLU A 262 10.75 -0.50 9.51
CA GLU A 262 9.68 -0.57 10.53
C GLU A 262 8.76 -1.77 10.31
N ALA A 263 8.56 -2.18 9.05
CA ALA A 263 7.86 -3.42 8.74
C ALA A 263 8.29 -4.04 7.40
N ILE A 264 7.96 -5.32 7.22
CA ILE A 264 8.02 -6.04 5.96
C ILE A 264 6.60 -6.47 5.59
N VAL A 265 6.17 -6.15 4.38
CA VAL A 265 4.94 -6.71 3.81
C VAL A 265 5.29 -7.88 2.89
N PHE A 266 4.65 -9.01 3.14
CA PHE A 266 4.87 -10.23 2.36
C PHE A 266 3.54 -10.92 2.04
N GLY A 267 3.53 -11.69 0.95
CA GLY A 267 2.40 -12.53 0.56
C GLY A 267 2.82 -13.99 0.48
N ALA A 268 1.95 -14.89 0.92
CA ALA A 268 2.16 -16.34 0.83
C ALA A 268 0.82 -17.06 0.64
N SER A 269 0.82 -18.21 -0.03
CA SER A 269 -0.40 -18.99 -0.32
C SER A 269 -0.52 -20.29 0.49
N SER A 270 0.42 -20.56 1.40
CA SER A 270 0.46 -21.76 2.24
C SER A 270 0.99 -21.44 3.64
N ARG A 271 0.46 -22.14 4.64
CA ARG A 271 0.91 -22.03 6.05
C ARG A 271 2.42 -22.26 6.18
N ALA A 272 2.97 -23.24 5.49
CA ALA A 272 4.41 -23.54 5.54
C ALA A 272 5.28 -22.35 5.09
N ASN A 273 4.86 -21.60 4.06
CA ASN A 273 5.62 -20.42 3.60
C ASN A 273 5.47 -19.23 4.55
N ILE A 274 4.29 -19.08 5.17
CA ILE A 274 4.04 -18.09 6.22
C ILE A 274 4.95 -18.36 7.41
N ALA A 275 4.86 -19.56 8.01
CA ALA A 275 5.67 -19.97 9.15
C ALA A 275 7.18 -19.84 8.89
N SER A 276 7.62 -20.20 7.67
CA SER A 276 9.02 -20.04 7.26
C SER A 276 9.46 -18.57 7.25
N THR A 277 8.59 -17.66 6.77
CA THR A 277 8.90 -16.23 6.74
C THR A 277 8.91 -15.64 8.14
N VAL A 278 7.93 -15.99 8.99
CA VAL A 278 7.88 -15.58 10.41
C VAL A 278 9.15 -16.03 11.13
N SER A 279 9.50 -17.32 11.02
CA SER A 279 10.70 -17.85 11.67
C SER A 279 12.00 -17.17 11.23
N LEU A 280 12.13 -16.78 9.96
CA LEU A 280 13.30 -16.02 9.48
C LEU A 280 13.31 -14.60 10.04
N VAL A 281 12.17 -13.94 10.14
CA VAL A 281 12.07 -12.59 10.71
C VAL A 281 12.39 -12.63 12.21
N ASP A 282 11.90 -13.62 12.95
CA ASP A 282 12.23 -13.79 14.37
C ASP A 282 13.73 -14.03 14.58
N GLU A 283 14.38 -14.76 13.66
CA GLU A 283 15.81 -15.05 13.70
C GLU A 283 16.68 -13.81 13.44
N TYR A 284 16.36 -13.03 12.40
CA TYR A 284 17.19 -11.92 11.93
C TYR A 284 16.73 -10.54 12.40
N TRP A 285 15.53 -10.45 12.95
CA TRP A 285 14.93 -9.22 13.44
C TRP A 285 14.15 -9.49 14.73
N PRO A 286 14.83 -9.91 15.81
CA PRO A 286 14.19 -10.20 17.10
C PRO A 286 13.65 -8.93 17.75
N GLU A 287 12.50 -9.01 18.41
CA GLU A 287 11.96 -7.92 19.22
C GLU A 287 12.99 -7.51 20.29
N ARG A 288 13.20 -6.20 20.45
CA ARG A 288 14.15 -5.65 21.43
C ARG A 288 13.46 -5.44 22.76
#